data_AF-A0A072PS01-F1
#
_entry.id   AF-A0A072PS01-F1
#
_cell.length_a   1.000
_cell.length_b   1.000
_cell.length_c   1.000
_cell.angle_alpha   90.00
_cell.angle_beta   90.00
_cell.angle_gamma   90.00
#
_symmetry.space_group_name_H-M   'P 1'
#
loop_
_entity.id
_entity.type
_entity.pdbx_description
1 polymer ?
#
loop_
_entity_poly.entity_id
_entity_poly.type
_entity_poly.pdbx_seq_one_letter_code
_entity_poly.pdbx_strand_id
1 'polypeptide(L)'
;MALVVGEILRKASVLYERHAGEIRIEHVDSKSVIILVDSVINTGQMVVDFIRRLTRLNAALRIVIIAAVVQDEEIANIEALKNTIQRQQVGLRTKQQIY
;
A
#
# COMPACT_ATOMS: atom_id res chain seq x y z
N MET A 1 2.78 -4.20 -12.40
CA MET A 1 2.75 -5.10 -11.21
C MET A 1 1.35 -5.33 -10.67
N ALA A 2 0.50 -4.29 -10.54
CA ALA A 2 -0.88 -4.45 -10.06
C ALA A 2 -1.74 -5.46 -10.84
N LEU A 3 -1.58 -5.49 -12.17
CA LEU A 3 -2.30 -6.47 -13.00
C LEU A 3 -2.02 -7.92 -12.56
N VAL A 4 -0.75 -8.29 -12.40
CA VAL A 4 -0.34 -9.65 -11.99
C VAL A 4 -0.90 -10.00 -10.61
N VAL A 5 -0.89 -9.05 -9.67
CA VAL A 5 -1.50 -9.26 -8.35
C VAL A 5 -3.02 -9.47 -8.46
N GLY A 6 -3.68 -8.70 -9.34
CA GLY A 6 -5.11 -8.86 -9.63
C GLY A 6 -5.45 -10.19 -10.30
N GLU A 7 -4.60 -10.69 -11.20
CA GLU A 7 -4.78 -12.00 -11.84
C GLU A 7 -4.70 -13.15 -10.81
N ILE A 8 -3.80 -13.05 -9.83
CA ILE A 8 -3.70 -14.01 -8.73
C ILE A 8 -4.92 -13.88 -7.79
N LEU A 9 -5.32 -12.66 -7.46
CA LEU A 9 -6.45 -12.36 -6.58
C LEU A 9 -7.73 -12.16 -7.40
N ARG A 10 -8.31 -13.25 -7.91
CA ARG A 10 -9.47 -13.23 -8.83
C ARG A 10 -10.71 -12.43 -8.39
N LYS A 11 -10.83 -12.06 -7.11
CA LYS A 11 -11.93 -11.24 -6.56
C LYS A 11 -11.55 -9.77 -6.32
N ALA A 12 -10.29 -9.42 -6.53
CA ALA A 12 -9.79 -8.05 -6.36
C ALA A 12 -10.16 -7.20 -7.58
N SER A 13 -10.47 -5.94 -7.32
CA SER A 13 -10.53 -4.90 -8.35
C SER A 13 -9.18 -4.21 -8.43
N VAL A 14 -8.64 -4.03 -9.63
CA VAL A 14 -7.39 -3.29 -9.85
C VAL A 14 -7.73 -1.84 -10.17
N LEU A 15 -7.09 -0.90 -9.47
CA LEU A 15 -7.24 0.53 -9.67
C LEU A 15 -5.85 1.12 -9.95
N TYR A 16 -5.78 2.00 -10.96
CA TYR A 16 -4.56 2.73 -11.32
C TYR A 16 -4.80 4.22 -11.12
N GLU A 17 -4.14 4.82 -10.14
CA GLU A 17 -4.15 6.27 -9.89
C GLU A 17 -2.73 6.78 -9.74
N ARG A 18 -2.47 8.02 -10.16
CA ARG A 18 -1.13 8.62 -10.07
C ARG A 18 -0.92 9.31 -8.72
N HIS A 19 -2.01 9.77 -8.11
CA HIS A 19 -1.95 10.54 -6.88
C HIS A 19 -2.96 10.05 -5.85
N ALA A 20 -2.57 10.06 -4.58
CA ALA A 20 -3.45 9.68 -3.48
C ALA A 20 -4.74 10.53 -3.44
N GLY A 21 -4.69 11.80 -3.88
CA GLY A 21 -5.87 12.68 -3.95
C GLY A 21 -6.99 12.17 -4.87
N GLU A 22 -6.66 11.34 -5.87
CA GLU A 22 -7.60 10.78 -6.84
C GLU A 22 -8.42 9.62 -6.25
N ILE A 23 -7.98 9.05 -5.12
CA ILE A 23 -8.71 8.00 -4.40
C ILE A 23 -9.92 8.60 -3.68
N ARG A 24 -11.12 8.19 -4.06
CA ARG A 24 -12.40 8.63 -3.48
C ARG A 24 -13.02 7.55 -2.61
N ILE A 25 -14.04 7.92 -1.83
CA ILE A 25 -14.70 6.99 -0.90
C ILE A 25 -15.31 5.79 -1.64
N GLU A 26 -15.87 5.99 -2.84
CA GLU A 26 -16.44 4.89 -3.63
C GLU A 26 -15.41 3.84 -4.05
N HIS A 27 -14.12 4.17 -4.07
CA HIS A 27 -13.04 3.23 -4.37
C HIS A 27 -12.74 2.29 -3.19
N VAL A 28 -13.15 2.65 -1.96
CA VAL A 28 -12.75 1.96 -0.71
C VAL A 28 -13.90 1.47 0.16
N ASP A 29 -15.11 2.01 0.00
CA ASP A 29 -16.24 1.80 0.93
C ASP A 29 -16.64 0.32 1.10
N SER A 30 -16.47 -0.48 0.05
CA SER A 30 -16.77 -1.93 0.06
C SER A 30 -15.54 -2.81 0.30
N LYS A 31 -14.38 -2.23 0.60
CA LYS A 31 -13.10 -2.95 0.70
C LYS A 31 -12.70 -3.13 2.16
N SER A 32 -12.22 -4.32 2.51
CA SER A 32 -11.59 -4.57 3.81
C SER A 32 -10.06 -4.51 3.75
N VAL A 33 -9.49 -4.71 2.56
CA VAL A 33 -8.05 -4.74 2.31
C VAL A 33 -7.74 -3.92 1.07
N ILE A 34 -6.73 -3.06 1.17
CA ILE A 34 -6.11 -2.38 0.03
C ILE A 34 -4.67 -2.88 -0.10
N ILE A 35 -4.29 -3.22 -1.32
CA ILE A 35 -2.93 -3.65 -1.65
C ILE A 35 -2.30 -2.57 -2.52
N LEU A 36 -1.31 -1.86 -1.95
CA LEU A 36 -0.45 -0.92 -2.67
C LEU A 36 0.71 -1.71 -3.26
N VAL A 37 0.93 -1.58 -4.55
CA VAL A 37 1.97 -2.32 -5.28
C VAL A 37 2.84 -1.37 -6.07
N ASP A 38 4.14 -1.53 -5.97
CA ASP A 38 5.11 -0.77 -6.75
C ASP A 38 6.28 -1.66 -7.16
N SER A 39 7.00 -1.31 -8.22
CA SER A 39 8.27 -1.96 -8.55
C SER A 39 9.37 -1.51 -7.59
N VAL A 40 9.47 -0.21 -7.34
CA VAL A 40 10.51 0.36 -6.52
C VAL A 40 9.92 1.44 -5.63
N ILE A 41 10.02 1.25 -4.32
CA ILE A 41 9.79 2.32 -3.37
C ILE A 41 11.13 3.06 -3.23
N ASN A 42 11.19 4.25 -3.83
CA ASN A 42 12.33 5.15 -3.74
C ASN A 42 12.28 5.88 -2.40
N THR A 43 11.55 7.00 -2.28
CA THR A 43 11.49 7.83 -1.06
C THR A 43 10.39 7.46 -0.07
N GLY A 44 9.52 6.51 -0.41
CA GLY A 44 8.37 6.13 0.43
C GLY A 44 7.26 7.18 0.53
N GLN A 45 7.48 8.43 0.10
CA GLN A 45 6.53 9.53 0.27
C GLN A 45 5.17 9.24 -0.38
N MET A 46 5.18 8.69 -1.59
CA MET A 46 3.94 8.33 -2.29
C MET A 46 3.16 7.29 -1.47
N VAL A 47 3.82 6.25 -0.97
CA VAL A 47 3.18 5.22 -0.14
C VAL A 47 2.60 5.82 1.13
N VAL A 48 3.32 6.73 1.80
CA VAL A 48 2.81 7.46 2.98
C VAL A 48 1.57 8.28 2.65
N ASP A 49 1.56 9.01 1.52
CA ASP A 49 0.42 9.82 1.10
C ASP A 49 -0.81 8.95 0.80
N PHE A 50 -0.61 7.81 0.14
CA PHE A 50 -1.67 6.84 -0.10
C PHE A 50 -2.21 6.25 1.20
N ILE A 51 -1.34 5.83 2.13
CA ILE A 51 -1.78 5.32 3.44
C ILE A 51 -2.61 6.37 4.17
N ARG A 52 -2.09 7.60 4.32
CA ARG A 52 -2.81 8.69 4.99
C ARG A 52 -4.18 8.95 4.37
N ARG A 53 -4.26 8.99 3.04
CA ARG A 53 -5.54 9.15 2.33
C ARG A 53 -6.50 8.01 2.65
N LEU A 54 -6.06 6.77 2.51
CA LEU A 54 -6.88 5.58 2.72
C LEU A 54 -7.36 5.49 4.17
N THR A 55 -6.49 5.75 5.15
CA THR A 55 -6.85 5.83 6.57
C THR A 55 -7.90 6.90 6.83
N ARG A 56 -7.80 8.07 6.18
CA ARG A 56 -8.78 9.15 6.33
C ARG A 56 -10.14 8.78 5.73
N LEU A 57 -10.17 8.03 4.65
CA LEU A 57 -11.41 7.58 4.01
C LEU A 57 -12.07 6.44 4.79
N ASN A 58 -11.29 5.47 5.27
CA ASN A 58 -11.78 4.37 6.08
C ASN A 58 -10.69 3.85 7.03
N ALA A 59 -10.84 4.18 8.31
CA ALA A 59 -9.88 3.82 9.36
C ALA A 59 -9.80 2.31 9.63
N ALA A 60 -10.81 1.52 9.22
CA ALA A 60 -10.83 0.07 9.42
C ALA A 60 -10.09 -0.72 8.32
N LEU A 61 -9.61 -0.06 7.26
CA LEU A 61 -8.89 -0.71 6.18
C LEU A 61 -7.59 -1.36 6.67
N ARG A 62 -7.34 -2.58 6.18
CA ARG A 62 -6.01 -3.19 6.23
C ARG A 62 -5.25 -2.80 4.98
N ILE A 63 -4.01 -2.32 5.13
CA ILE A 63 -3.23 -1.83 4.00
C ILE A 63 -1.97 -2.70 3.87
N VAL A 64 -1.79 -3.34 2.73
CA VAL A 64 -0.61 -4.16 2.45
C VAL A 64 0.21 -3.49 1.36
N ILE A 65 1.51 -3.35 1.56
CA ILE A 65 2.45 -2.76 0.61
C ILE A 65 3.33 -3.88 0.07
N ILE A 66 3.34 -4.03 -1.25
CA ILE A 66 4.16 -5.01 -1.97
C ILE A 66 5.09 -4.24 -2.90
N ALA A 67 6.39 -4.39 -2.70
CA ALA A 67 7.38 -3.77 -3.57
C ALA A 67 8.45 -4.79 -3.99
N ALA A 68 8.97 -4.69 -5.21
CA ALA A 68 10.09 -5.53 -5.60
C ALA A 68 11.38 -5.06 -4.90
N VAL A 69 11.58 -3.74 -4.82
CA VAL A 69 12.71 -3.09 -4.16
C VAL A 69 12.20 -1.99 -3.25
N VAL A 70 12.79 -1.88 -2.06
CA VAL A 70 12.62 -0.76 -1.13
C VAL A 70 14.01 -0.28 -0.79
N GLN A 71 14.27 1.02 -0.91
CA GLN A 71 15.56 1.58 -0.54
C GLN A 71 15.70 1.65 0.99
N ASP A 72 16.94 1.52 1.46
CA ASP A 72 17.25 1.19 2.86
C ASP A 72 16.79 2.27 3.86
N GLU A 73 16.77 3.53 3.45
CA GLU A 73 16.39 4.67 4.28
C GLU A 73 14.87 4.74 4.53
N GLU A 74 14.09 4.07 3.69
CA GLU A 74 12.63 4.18 3.65
C GLU A 74 11.90 3.08 4.42
N ILE A 75 12.58 1.96 4.70
CA ILE A 75 12.04 0.90 5.54
C ILE A 75 11.68 1.48 6.92
N ALA A 76 12.58 2.28 7.52
CA ALA A 76 12.36 2.91 8.81
C ALA A 76 11.13 3.84 8.82
N ASN A 77 10.91 4.60 7.74
CA ASN A 77 9.76 5.49 7.61
C ASN A 77 8.42 4.72 7.53
N ILE A 78 8.39 3.61 6.79
CA ILE A 78 7.20 2.76 6.68
C ILE A 78 6.93 2.03 8.00
N GLU A 79 7.96 1.56 8.69
CA GLU A 79 7.84 0.95 10.03
C GLU A 79 7.38 1.96 11.09
N ALA A 80 7.88 3.19 11.07
CA ALA A 80 7.40 4.25 11.96
C ALA A 80 5.91 4.56 11.72
N LEU A 81 5.46 4.49 10.47
CA LEU A 81 4.05 4.67 10.11
C LEU A 81 3.17 3.55 10.68
N LYS A 82 3.62 2.28 10.63
CA LYS A 82 2.92 1.14 11.26
C LYS A 82 2.62 1.39 12.73
N ASN A 83 3.61 1.91 13.46
CA ASN A 83 3.51 2.16 14.89
C ASN A 83 2.57 3.34 15.22
N THR A 84 2.44 4.31 14.32
CA THR A 84 1.54 5.46 14.49
C THR A 84 0.09 5.09 14.19
N ILE A 85 -0.14 4.17 13.25
CA ILE A 85 -1.48 3.78 12.78
C ILE A 85 -1.92 2.46 13.43
N GLN A 86 -1.69 2.28 14.74
CA GLN A 86 -1.89 1.04 15.51
C GLN A 86 -3.22 0.27 15.30
N ARG A 87 -4.26 0.88 14.73
CA ARG A 87 -5.52 0.21 14.37
C ARG A 87 -5.51 -0.47 12.98
N GLN A 88 -4.57 -0.10 12.11
CA GLN A 88 -4.40 -0.65 10.77
C GLN A 88 -3.17 -1.55 10.72
N GLN A 89 -3.33 -2.77 10.22
CA GLN A 89 -2.20 -3.65 9.96
C GLN A 89 -1.56 -3.21 8.64
N VAL A 90 -0.45 -2.47 8.73
CA VAL A 90 0.40 -2.17 7.57
C VAL A 90 1.48 -3.24 7.44
N GLY A 91 1.49 -3.98 6.33
CA GLY A 91 2.48 -5.02 6.06
C GLY A 91 3.33 -4.67 4.85
N LEU A 92 4.66 -4.63 4.99
CA LEU A 92 5.59 -4.47 3.87
C LEU A 92 6.13 -5.84 3.45
N ARG A 93 6.06 -6.16 2.15
CA ARG A 93 6.65 -7.37 1.58
C ARG A 93 7.60 -6.99 0.46
N THR A 94 8.86 -7.38 0.61
CA THR A 94 9.92 -7.24 -0.39
C THR A 94 10.31 -8.60 -0.94
N LYS A 95 10.85 -8.66 -2.17
CA LYS A 95 11.54 -9.88 -2.61
C LYS A 95 12.84 -9.99 -1.81
N GLN A 96 12.96 -11.03 -0.99
CA GLN A 96 14.23 -11.39 -0.37
C GLN A 96 15.20 -11.81 -1.47
N GLN A 97 16.34 -11.13 -1.57
CA GLN A 97 17.38 -11.44 -2.54
C GLN A 97 18.01 -12.77 -2.11
N ILE A 98 17.58 -13.87 -2.73
CA ILE A 98 18.27 -15.15 -2.62
C ILE A 98 19.52 -14.99 -3.47
N TYR A 99 20.68 -14.85 -2.80
CA TYR A 99 22.00 -14.90 -3.43
C TYR A 99 22.29 -16.30 -3.97
#